data_AF-A0A9D8IZJ4-F1
#
_entry.id   AF-A0A9D8IZJ4-F1
#
_cell.length_a   1.000
_cell.length_b   1.000
_cell.length_c   1.000
_cell.angle_alpha   90.00
_cell.angle_beta   90.00
_cell.angle_gamma   90.00
#
_symmetry.space_group_name_H-M   'P 1'
#
loop_
_entity.id
_entity.type
_entity.pdbx_description
1 polymer ?
#
loop_
_entity_poly.entity_id
_entity_poly.type
_entity_poly.pdbx_seq_one_letter_code
_entity_poly.pdbx_strand_id
1 'polypeptide(L)'
;MMQNRRRGLRTGLALTVISAATSASEISFERDVLPILTRQCVMCHLPDAALGGLSLYPDALASIVGVPSMQSPLKLVEPGSSELLSLA
;
A
#
# COMPACT_ATOMS: atom_id res chain seq x y z
N MET A 1 0.59 60.45 43.25
CA MET A 1 1.79 59.56 43.18
C MET A 1 1.38 58.17 43.62
N MET A 2 1.63 57.03 42.97
CA MET A 2 1.85 56.61 41.58
C MET A 2 1.75 55.07 41.65
N GLN A 3 0.97 54.48 40.75
CA GLN A 3 0.71 53.03 40.70
C GLN A 3 1.93 52.27 40.17
N ASN A 4 2.55 51.44 41.00
CA ASN A 4 3.69 50.59 40.63
C ASN A 4 3.22 49.22 40.13
N ARG A 5 2.73 49.16 38.88
CA ARG A 5 2.37 47.89 38.21
C ARG A 5 3.53 47.41 37.35
N ARG A 6 4.38 46.54 37.91
CA ARG A 6 5.44 45.83 37.17
C ARG A 6 4.80 44.67 36.38
N ARG A 7 4.52 44.89 35.08
CA ARG A 7 4.09 43.84 34.14
C ARG A 7 5.31 43.09 33.63
N GLY A 8 5.54 41.88 34.14
CA GLY A 8 6.56 40.95 33.61
C GLY A 8 6.05 40.28 32.33
N LEU A 9 6.72 40.52 31.21
CA LEU A 9 6.41 39.95 29.90
C LEU A 9 6.94 38.50 29.83
N ARG A 10 6.03 37.52 29.76
CA ARG A 10 6.37 36.10 29.56
C ARG A 10 6.56 35.85 28.06
N THR A 11 7.80 35.81 27.60
CA THR A 11 8.16 35.34 26.25
C THR A 11 8.05 33.82 26.20
N GLY A 12 7.04 33.29 25.53
CA GLY A 12 6.90 31.86 25.22
C GLY A 12 7.70 31.48 23.98
N LEU A 13 8.58 30.50 24.10
CA LEU A 13 9.31 29.89 22.98
C LEU A 13 8.38 28.95 22.22
N ALA A 14 7.97 29.32 21.01
CA ALA A 14 7.15 28.49 20.15
C ALA A 14 8.03 27.46 19.41
N LEU A 15 7.81 26.18 19.69
CA LEU A 15 8.51 25.06 19.07
C LEU A 15 7.78 24.66 17.78
N THR A 16 8.34 25.02 16.62
CA THR A 16 7.78 24.63 15.32
C THR A 16 8.13 23.19 15.00
N VAL A 17 7.13 22.31 14.93
CA VAL A 17 7.30 20.92 14.51
C VAL A 17 7.46 20.87 12.99
N ILE A 18 8.59 20.36 12.52
CA ILE A 18 8.82 20.06 11.09
C ILE A 18 8.29 18.65 10.84
N SER A 19 7.22 18.54 10.05
CA SER A 19 6.67 17.25 9.63
C SER A 19 7.43 16.77 8.38
N ALA A 20 8.04 15.59 8.47
CA ALA A 20 8.68 14.94 7.33
C ALA A 20 7.62 14.19 6.53
N ALA A 21 7.42 14.58 5.26
CA ALA A 21 6.58 13.83 4.34
C ALA A 21 7.28 12.50 4.01
N THR A 22 6.63 11.37 4.34
CA THR A 22 7.09 10.06 3.90
C THR A 22 6.89 9.98 2.38
N SER A 23 7.99 10.00 1.62
CA SER A 23 7.92 9.71 0.19
C SER A 23 7.69 8.21 0.06
N ALA A 24 6.46 7.80 -0.29
CA ALA A 24 6.18 6.41 -0.60
C ALA A 24 7.05 6.01 -1.80
N SER A 25 7.99 5.08 -1.57
CA SER A 25 8.78 4.51 -2.65
C SER A 25 7.83 3.85 -3.64
N GLU A 26 8.04 4.11 -4.94
CA GLU A 26 7.27 3.47 -6.00
C GLU A 26 7.51 1.95 -5.95
N ILE A 27 6.43 1.18 -5.84
CA ILE A 27 6.46 -0.29 -5.82
C ILE A 27 6.44 -0.79 -7.26
N SER A 28 7.39 -1.66 -7.62
CA SER A 28 7.43 -2.36 -8.92
C SER A 28 6.90 -3.77 -8.76
N PHE A 29 6.00 -4.17 -9.66
CA PHE A 29 5.47 -5.53 -9.65
C PHE A 29 6.60 -6.57 -9.79
N GLU A 30 7.51 -6.39 -10.74
CA GLU A 30 8.58 -7.35 -11.04
C GLU A 30 9.59 -7.48 -9.91
N ARG A 31 9.92 -6.39 -9.21
CA ARG A 31 10.92 -6.40 -8.13
C ARG A 31 10.33 -6.79 -6.79
N ASP A 32 9.12 -6.33 -6.49
CA ASP A 32 8.57 -6.37 -5.14
C ASP A 32 7.48 -7.42 -4.96
N VAL A 33 6.68 -7.72 -6.00
CA VAL A 33 5.52 -8.63 -5.89
C VAL A 33 5.79 -9.99 -6.52
N LEU A 34 6.32 -10.01 -7.76
CA LEU A 34 6.56 -11.24 -8.51
C LEU A 34 7.43 -12.25 -7.72
N PRO A 35 8.53 -11.87 -7.04
CA PRO A 35 9.34 -12.83 -6.30
C PRO A 35 8.59 -13.50 -5.13
N ILE A 36 7.61 -12.80 -4.55
CA ILE A 36 6.75 -13.36 -3.49
C ILE A 36 5.87 -14.46 -4.09
N LEU A 37 5.14 -14.13 -5.17
CA LEU A 37 4.25 -15.07 -5.85
C LEU A 37 5.01 -16.30 -6.38
N THR A 38 6.18 -16.09 -6.97
CA THR A 38 7.01 -17.19 -7.49
C THR A 38 7.49 -18.13 -6.38
N ARG A 39 7.90 -17.61 -5.23
CA ARG A 39 8.45 -18.45 -4.14
C ARG A 39 7.37 -19.17 -3.34
N GLN A 40 6.19 -18.56 -3.19
CA GLN A 40 5.18 -19.02 -2.25
C GLN A 40 3.95 -19.65 -2.90
N CYS A 41 3.57 -19.19 -4.09
CA CYS A 41 2.26 -19.50 -4.67
C CYS A 41 2.38 -20.37 -5.92
N VAL A 42 3.40 -20.14 -6.76
CA VAL A 42 3.55 -20.84 -8.05
C VAL A 42 3.57 -22.35 -7.86
N MET A 43 4.15 -22.89 -6.78
CA MET A 43 4.18 -24.35 -6.51
C MET A 43 2.82 -25.06 -6.58
N CYS A 44 1.73 -24.35 -6.31
CA CYS A 44 0.36 -24.87 -6.38
C CYS A 44 -0.47 -24.22 -7.50
N HIS A 45 0.04 -23.15 -8.11
CA HIS A 45 -0.62 -22.36 -9.16
C HIS A 45 0.25 -22.35 -10.42
N LEU A 46 0.65 -23.54 -10.88
CA LEU A 46 1.28 -23.76 -12.19
C LEU A 46 0.21 -24.10 -13.25
N PRO A 47 0.47 -23.88 -14.55
CA PRO A 47 -0.50 -24.18 -15.61
C PRO A 47 -1.05 -25.61 -15.56
N ASP A 48 -0.15 -26.59 -15.42
CA ASP A 48 -0.49 -28.02 -15.44
C ASP A 48 -1.02 -28.54 -14.10
N ALA A 49 -1.03 -27.70 -13.06
CA ALA A 49 -1.45 -28.05 -11.71
C ALA A 49 -2.24 -26.91 -11.03
N ALA A 50 -2.99 -26.13 -11.82
CA ALA A 50 -3.65 -24.90 -11.38
C ALA A 50 -4.78 -25.21 -10.40
N LEU A 51 -4.46 -25.34 -9.11
CA LEU A 51 -5.46 -25.50 -8.07
C LEU A 51 -6.39 -24.28 -8.11
N GLY A 52 -7.70 -24.55 -8.09
CA GLY A 52 -8.72 -23.49 -8.20
C GLY A 52 -8.74 -22.77 -9.55
N GLY A 53 -8.13 -23.34 -10.61
CA GLY A 53 -8.13 -22.76 -11.96
C GLY A 53 -7.25 -21.52 -12.11
N LEU A 54 -6.37 -21.23 -11.14
CA LEU A 54 -5.47 -20.09 -11.16
C LEU A 54 -4.04 -20.54 -11.50
N SER A 55 -3.46 -19.93 -12.54
CA SER A 55 -2.04 -20.08 -12.89
C SER A 55 -1.32 -18.74 -12.73
N LEU A 56 -0.23 -18.72 -11.95
CA LEU A 56 0.63 -17.55 -11.74
C LEU A 56 1.93 -17.62 -12.56
N TYR A 57 2.02 -18.57 -13.48
CA TYR A 57 3.17 -18.76 -14.38
C TYR A 57 2.67 -19.00 -15.81
N PRO A 58 3.37 -18.53 -16.86
CA PRO A 58 4.61 -17.76 -16.84
C PRO A 58 4.44 -16.27 -16.51
N ASP A 59 3.23 -15.73 -16.63
CA ASP A 59 2.95 -14.31 -16.44
C ASP A 59 1.90 -14.11 -15.34
N ALA A 60 2.34 -13.84 -14.12
CA ALA A 60 1.46 -13.64 -12.98
C ALA A 60 0.58 -12.39 -13.12
N LEU A 61 1.10 -11.32 -13.73
CA LEU A 61 0.39 -10.04 -13.78
C LEU A 61 -0.85 -10.16 -14.68
N ALA A 62 -0.66 -10.71 -15.87
CA ALA A 62 -1.73 -10.95 -16.83
C ALA A 62 -2.80 -11.92 -16.29
N SER A 63 -2.39 -12.90 -15.47
CA SER A 63 -3.30 -13.90 -14.92
C SER A 63 -4.21 -13.41 -13.79
N ILE A 64 -3.90 -12.28 -13.15
CA ILE A 64 -4.65 -11.82 -11.97
C ILE A 64 -5.33 -10.46 -12.16
N VAL A 65 -4.75 -9.58 -12.98
CA VAL A 65 -5.29 -8.22 -13.13
C VAL A 65 -6.46 -8.22 -14.11
N GLY A 66 -7.64 -7.81 -13.62
CA GLY A 66 -8.86 -7.74 -14.40
C GLY A 66 -9.52 -9.09 -14.70
N VAL A 67 -8.91 -10.20 -14.29
CA VAL A 67 -9.38 -11.57 -14.54
C VAL A 67 -10.54 -11.90 -13.59
N PRO A 68 -11.66 -12.48 -14.09
CA PRO A 68 -12.77 -12.89 -13.23
C PRO A 68 -12.39 -14.06 -12.32
N SER A 69 -12.89 -14.03 -11.09
CA SER A 69 -12.76 -15.15 -10.16
C SER A 69 -13.67 -16.31 -10.54
N MET A 70 -13.20 -17.54 -10.35
CA MET A 70 -14.03 -18.74 -10.46
C MET A 70 -14.88 -19.00 -9.21
N GLN A 71 -14.51 -18.38 -8.08
CA GLN A 71 -15.09 -18.66 -6.77
C GLN A 71 -15.96 -17.50 -6.25
N SER A 72 -15.99 -16.38 -6.97
CA SER A 72 -16.75 -15.19 -6.58
C SER A 72 -17.16 -14.39 -7.81
N PRO A 73 -18.15 -13.48 -7.71
CA PRO A 73 -18.53 -12.59 -8.81
C PRO A 73 -17.52 -11.44 -9.03
N LEU A 74 -16.41 -11.40 -8.29
CA LEU A 74 -15.42 -10.33 -8.33
C LEU A 74 -14.28 -10.66 -9.31
N LYS A 75 -13.50 -9.64 -9.66
CA LYS A 75 -12.20 -9.83 -10.30
C LYS A 75 -11.15 -10.22 -9.25
N LEU A 76 -10.12 -10.96 -9.67
CA LEU A 76 -9.03 -11.38 -8.80
C LEU A 76 -8.25 -10.17 -8.26
N VAL A 77 -7.82 -9.27 -9.15
CA VAL A 77 -7.23 -7.98 -8.81
C VAL A 77 -7.84 -6.90 -9.69
N GLU A 78 -8.44 -5.87 -9.08
CA GLU A 78 -8.88 -4.66 -9.78
C GLU A 78 -7.89 -3.52 -9.49
N PRO A 79 -7.27 -2.91 -10.52
CA PRO A 79 -6.31 -1.83 -10.32
C PRO A 79 -6.90 -0.62 -9.61
N GLY A 80 -6.18 -0.08 -8.63
CA GLY A 80 -6.57 1.15 -7.93
C GLY A 80 -7.69 0.99 -6.91
N SER A 81 -8.35 -0.16 -6.82
CA SER A 81 -9.42 -0.42 -5.84
C SER A 81 -8.90 -1.03 -4.53
N SER A 82 -7.69 -0.64 -4.11
CA SER A 82 -7.15 -1.07 -2.82
C SER A 82 -7.92 -0.37 -1.71
N GLU A 83 -8.42 -1.12 -0.74
CA GLU A 83 -9.14 -0.56 0.41
C GLU A 83 -8.26 0.42 1.20
N LEU A 84 -6.94 0.19 1.22
CA LEU A 84 -5.95 1.11 1.77
C LEU A 84 -5.90 2.46 1.06
N LEU A 85 -6.18 2.50 -0.25
CA LEU A 85 -6.26 3.75 -1.01
C LEU A 85 -7.58 4.49 -0.75
N SER A 86 -8.61 3.80 -0.25
CA SER A 86 -9.90 4.41 0.13
C SER A 86 -9.89 5.04 1.52
N LEU A 87 -8.82 4.79 2.30
CA LEU A 87 -8.62 5.28 3.67
C LEU A 87 -7.57 6.41 3.76
N ALA A 88 -6.97 6.81 2.64
CA ALA A 88 -5.96 7.86 2.51
C ALA A 88 -6.56 9.12 1.87
#